data_AF-A0A0T6LRD9-F1
#
_entry.id   AF-A0A0T6LRD9-F1
#
_cell.length_a   1.000
_cell.length_b   1.000
_cell.length_c   1.000
_cell.angle_alpha   90.00
_cell.angle_beta   90.00
_cell.angle_gamma   90.00
#
_symmetry.space_group_name_H-M   'P 1'
#
loop_
_entity.id
_entity.type
_entity.pdbx_description
1 polymer ?
#
loop_
_entity_poly.entity_id
_entity_poly.type
_entity_poly.pdbx_seq_one_letter_code
_entity_poly.pdbx_strand_id
1 'polypeptide(L)' 'MGRVVVRCAEGHLFSTGAFPMQNLGPGRLGPGRLLRCPRCGRLRSAVPVDLGALSGEEIARAWRWDADALA' A
#
# COMPACT_ATOMS: atom_id res chain seq x y z
N MET A 1 -11.92 -6.22 9.11
CA MET A 1 -11.40 -4.92 8.64
C MET A 1 -10.66 -5.14 7.34
N GLY A 2 -11.08 -4.49 6.25
CA GLY A 2 -10.55 -4.74 4.90
C GLY A 2 -9.08 -4.34 4.80
N ARG A 3 -8.22 -5.28 4.42
CA ARG A 3 -6.81 -4.99 4.11
C ARG A 3 -6.71 -4.50 2.67
N VAL A 4 -5.88 -3.49 2.45
CA VAL A 4 -5.69 -2.83 1.16
C VAL A 4 -4.30 -3.16 0.64
N VAL A 5 -4.19 -3.46 -0.66
CA VAL A 5 -2.90 -3.62 -1.34
C VAL A 5 -2.44 -2.26 -1.84
N VAL A 6 -1.19 -1.92 -1.55
CA VAL A 6 -0.56 -0.65 -1.93
C VAL A 6 0.74 -0.90 -2.68
N ARG A 7 1.15 0.07 -3.50
CA ARG A 7 2.43 0.10 -4.21
C ARG A 7 3.25 1.28 -3.76
N CYS A 8 4.48 1.06 -3.29
CA CYS A 8 5.39 2.16 -2.96
C CYS A 8 5.99 2.82 -4.21
N ALA A 9 6.63 3.99 -4.03
CA ALA A 9 7.33 4.71 -5.08
C ALA A 9 8.42 3.90 -5.81
N GLU A 10 9.00 2.89 -5.15
CA GLU A 10 9.99 1.98 -5.76
C GLU A 10 9.34 0.79 -6.49
N GLY A 11 8.01 0.65 -6.38
CA GLY A 11 7.24 -0.39 -7.05
C GLY A 11 6.94 -1.65 -6.24
N HIS A 12 7.29 -1.72 -4.96
CA HIS A 12 6.97 -2.86 -4.11
C HIS A 12 5.48 -2.90 -3.72
N LEU A 13 4.87 -4.08 -3.83
CA LEU A 13 3.50 -4.36 -3.39
C LEU A 13 3.49 -4.95 -1.97
N PHE A 14 2.59 -4.46 -1.13
CA PHE A 14 2.39 -4.95 0.24
C PHE A 14 0.96 -4.66 0.73
N SER A 15 0.48 -5.41 1.72
CA SER A 15 -0.83 -5.18 2.34
C SER A 15 -0.73 -4.31 3.59
N THR A 16 -1.78 -3.54 3.86
CA THR A 16 -1.95 -2.84 5.13
C THR A 16 -3.43 -2.81 5.55
N GLY A 17 -3.68 -2.96 6.85
CA GLY A 17 -5.00 -2.82 7.46
C GLY A 17 -5.40 -1.36 7.72
N ALA A 18 -4.42 -0.44 7.75
CA ALA A 18 -4.62 0.98 7.99
C ALA A 18 -4.19 1.81 6.79
N PHE A 19 -4.88 1.65 5.65
CA PHE A 19 -4.81 2.66 4.59
C PHE A 19 -5.96 3.66 4.82
N PRO A 20 -5.73 4.80 5.49
CA PRO A 20 -6.80 5.77 5.68
C PRO A 20 -7.18 6.33 4.32
N MET A 21 -8.27 5.80 3.75
CA MET A 21 -9.03 6.35 2.64
C MET A 21 -9.71 7.65 3.12
N GLN A 22 -8.92 8.61 3.58
CA GLN A 22 -9.40 9.96 3.78
C GLN A 22 -9.71 10.49 2.38
N ASN A 23 -10.97 10.83 2.15
CA ASN A 23 -11.42 11.68 1.05
C ASN A 23 -10.53 12.92 1.00
N LEU A 24 -9.43 12.87 0.23
CA LEU A 24 -8.64 14.05 0.00
C LEU A 24 -9.35 14.86 -1.05
N GLY A 25 -10.01 15.91 -0.56
CA GLY A 25 -10.41 17.01 -1.41
C GLY A 25 -9.22 17.47 -2.29
N PRO A 26 -9.51 18.06 -3.45
CA PRO A 26 -8.56 18.27 -4.56
C PRO A 26 -7.33 19.17 -4.25
N GLY A 27 -7.15 19.61 -3.01
CA GLY A 27 -6.05 20.46 -2.58
C GLY A 27 -4.91 19.68 -1.89
N ARG A 28 -3.85 19.39 -2.67
CA ARG A 28 -2.43 19.25 -2.24
C ARG A 28 -1.83 17.92 -1.80
N LEU A 29 -2.56 16.82 -1.72
CA LEU A 29 -1.94 15.53 -1.40
C LEU A 29 -2.59 14.48 -2.31
N GLY A 30 -1.86 13.96 -3.30
CA GLY A 30 -2.37 12.92 -4.20
C GLY A 30 -2.82 11.65 -3.45
N PRO A 31 -3.23 10.57 -4.15
CA PRO A 31 -3.75 9.36 -3.51
C PRO A 31 -2.73 8.63 -2.61
N GLY A 32 -1.47 9.08 -2.60
CA GLY A 32 -0.39 8.49 -1.83
C GLY A 32 -0.46 8.77 -0.33
N ARG A 33 0.02 7.80 0.46
CA ARG A 33 0.32 7.94 1.89
C ARG A 33 1.76 7.57 2.15
N LEU A 34 2.38 8.19 3.15
CA LEU A 34 3.66 7.72 3.64
C LEU A 34 3.45 6.48 4.50
N LEU A 35 3.93 5.34 4.00
CA LEU A 35 3.91 4.05 4.70
C LEU A 35 5.31 3.49 4.78
N ARG A 36 5.60 2.73 5.84
CA ARG A 36 6.86 1.99 5.94
C ARG A 36 6.77 0.79 5.02
N CYS A 37 7.56 0.80 3.95
CA CYS A 37 7.60 -0.33 3.04
C CYS A 37 8.41 -1.46 3.69
N PRO A 38 7.82 -2.66 3.90
CA PRO A 38 8.51 -3.80 4.53
C PRO A 38 9.72 -4.28 3.71
N ARG A 39 9.70 -4.07 2.38
CA ARG A 39 10.80 -4.40 1.47
C ARG A 39 11.92 -3.36 1.47
N CYS A 40 11.58 -2.06 1.53
CA CYS A 40 12.58 -1.00 1.54
C CYS A 40 13.17 -0.73 2.93
N GLY A 41 12.47 -1.13 4.00
CA GLY A 41 12.80 -0.80 5.39
C GLY A 41 12.63 0.69 5.76
N ARG A 42 12.10 1.51 4.86
CA ARG A 42 11.99 2.98 4.98
C ARG A 42 10.57 3.46 4.69
N LEU A 43 10.25 4.68 5.14
CA LEU A 43 9.03 5.39 4.75
C LEU A 43 9.08 5.75 3.27
N ARG A 44 8.02 5.41 2.55
CA ARG A 44 7.85 5.71 1.12
C ARG A 44 6.42 6.18 0.88
N SER A 45 6.25 7.02 -0.15
CA SER A 45 4.92 7.26 -0.69
C SER A 45 4.38 5.95 -1.27
N ALA A 46 3.17 5.59 -0.89
CA ALA A 46 2.49 4.39 -1.33
C ALA A 46 1.06 4.72 -1.73
N VAL A 47 0.66 4.24 -2.90
CA VAL A 47 -0.68 4.45 -3.48
C VAL A 47 -1.46 3.14 -3.43
N PRO A 48 -2.79 3.18 -3.21
CA PRO A 48 -3.61 1.98 -3.30
C PRO A 48 -3.61 1.47 -4.74
N VAL A 49 -3.64 0.14 -4.89
CA VAL A 49 -3.74 -0.53 -6.18
C VAL A 49 -5.07 -1.26 -6.25
N ASP A 50 -5.73 -1.15 -7.38
CA ASP A 50 -6.93 -1.93 -7.67
C ASP A 50 -6.58 -3.42 -7.79
N LEU A 51 -7.29 -4.28 -7.05
CA LEU A 51 -7.02 -5.72 -7.05
C LEU A 51 -7.39 -6.38 -8.38
N GLY A 52 -8.35 -5.84 -9.13
CA GLY A 52 -8.73 -6.33 -10.46
C GLY A 52 -7.68 -6.06 -11.52
N ALA A 53 -6.76 -5.12 -11.27
CA ALA A 53 -5.62 -4.82 -12.14
C ALA A 53 -4.36 -5.64 -11.84
N LEU A 54 -4.36 -6.49 -10.80
CA LEU A 54 -3.21 -7.29 -10.39
C LEU A 54 -3.36 -8.77 -10.75
N SER A 55 -2.25 -9.41 -11.10
CA SER A 55 -2.18 -10.86 -11.28
C SER A 55 -2.28 -11.58 -9.94
N GLY A 56 -2.76 -12.83 -9.93
CA GLY A 56 -2.86 -13.64 -8.70
C GLY A 56 -1.52 -13.78 -7.95
N GLU A 57 -0.40 -13.87 -8.68
CA GLU A 57 0.95 -13.90 -8.10
C GLU A 57 1.34 -12.59 -7.41
N GLU A 58 0.93 -11.46 -7.98
CA GLU A 58 1.20 -10.13 -7.42
C GLU A 58 0.40 -9.90 -6.16
N ILE A 59 -0.87 -10.32 -6.16
CA ILE A 59 -1.74 -10.34 -4.98
C ILE A 59 -1.10 -11.21 -3.90
N ALA A 60 -0.73 -12.45 -4.21
CA ALA A 60 -0.06 -13.35 -3.26
C ALA A 60 1.25 -12.76 -2.70
N ARG A 61 2.02 -12.06 -3.53
CA ARG A 61 3.23 -11.35 -3.10
C ARG A 61 2.93 -10.18 -2.16
N ALA A 62 1.88 -9.42 -2.44
CA ALA A 62 1.47 -8.30 -1.58
C ALA A 62 1.10 -8.80 -0.18
N TRP A 63 0.33 -9.89 -0.08
CA TRP A 63 -0.08 -10.47 1.19
C TRP A 63 1.07 -11.08 2.02
N ARG A 64 2.16 -11.50 1.37
CA ARG A 64 3.37 -11.95 2.09
C ARG A 64 4.03 -10.82 2.87
N TRP A 65 3.83 -9.58 2.44
CA TRP A 65 4.43 -8.40 3.04
C TRP A 65 3.33 -7.57 3.68
N ASP A 66 3.07 -7.80 4.96
CA ASP A 66 2.08 -7.02 5.69
C ASP A 66 2.79 -5.90 6.48
N ALA A 67 2.39 -4.65 6.24
CA ALA A 67 2.99 -3.49 6.90
C ALA A 67 2.66 -3.43 8.40
N ASP A 68 1.54 -4.01 8.81
CA ASP A 68 1.06 -4.01 10.19
C ASP A 68 1.61 -5.23 10.97
N ALA A 69 2.07 -6.29 10.30
CA ALA A 69 2.70 -7.46 10.93
C ALA A 69 4.12 -7.19 11.48
N LEU A 70 4.71 -6.03 11.20
CA LEU A 70 6.06 -5.64 11.63
C LEU A 70 6.05 -4.53 12.70
N ALA A 71 4.87 -4.18 13.23
CA ALA A 71 4.68 -3.14 14.25
C ALA A 71 4.46 -3.75 15.64
#